data_AF-A0A847X011-F1
#
_entry.id   AF-A0A847X011-F1
#
_cell.length_a   1.000
_cell.length_b   1.000
_cell.length_c   1.000
_cell.angle_alpha   90.00
_cell.angle_beta   90.00
_cell.angle_gamma   90.00
#
_symmetry.space_group_name_H-M   'P 1'
#
loop_
_entity.id
_entity.type
_entity.pdbx_description
1 polymer ?
#
loop_
_entity_poly.entity_id
_entity_poly.type
_entity_poly.pdbx_seq_one_letter_code
_entity_poly.pdbx_strand_id
1 'polypeptide(L)'
;TGLTKSISLDGRPFNIACGQIDIGNTATDMTSAMNAGSLQANGTIMPEPTFDVGHVVDALLYMAGLPLSANVQFMTVMATNMPYIGRG
;
A
#
# COMPACT_ATOMS: atom_id res chain seq x y z
N THR A 1 5.40 9.74 3.11
CA THR A 1 4.63 10.77 2.38
C THR A 1 5.40 12.06 2.03
N GLY A 2 6.69 12.23 2.37
CA GLY A 2 7.44 13.46 2.02
C GLY A 2 7.76 13.58 0.53
N LEU A 3 8.46 12.59 -0.02
CA LEU A 3 8.89 12.58 -1.43
C LEU A 3 7.73 12.70 -2.42
N THR A 4 6.64 11.94 -2.19
CA THR A 4 5.42 11.98 -3.02
C THR A 4 4.84 13.39 -3.13
N LYS A 5 4.78 14.12 -2.01
CA LYS A 5 4.26 15.49 -1.99
C LYS A 5 5.18 16.45 -2.75
N SER A 6 6.49 16.32 -2.59
CA SER A 6 7.48 17.13 -3.33
C SER A 6 7.34 16.92 -4.83
N ILE A 7 7.35 15.66 -5.30
CA ILE A 7 7.21 15.36 -6.74
C ILE A 7 5.85 15.84 -7.26
N SER A 8 4.76 15.60 -6.52
CA SER A 8 3.43 16.04 -6.94
C SER A 8 3.28 17.57 -6.97
N LEU A 9 4.06 18.32 -6.19
CA LEU A 9 4.06 19.78 -6.23
C LEU A 9 4.89 20.28 -7.42
N ASP A 10 6.12 19.82 -7.51
CA ASP A 10 7.10 20.29 -8.50
C ASP A 10 6.76 19.83 -9.92
N GLY A 11 6.03 18.73 -10.06
CA GLY A 11 5.59 18.17 -11.34
C GLY A 11 4.41 18.89 -12.01
N ARG A 12 3.64 19.72 -11.28
CA ARG A 12 2.39 20.35 -11.80
C ARG A 12 2.60 21.19 -13.07
N PRO A 13 3.63 22.04 -13.18
CA PRO A 13 3.86 22.84 -14.39
C PRO A 13 4.19 21.98 -15.62
N PHE A 14 4.57 20.72 -15.41
CA PHE A 14 5.03 19.79 -16.44
C PHE A 14 4.00 18.69 -16.73
N ASN A 15 2.79 18.78 -16.17
CA ASN A 15 1.76 17.76 -16.28
C ASN A 15 2.21 16.37 -15.78
N ILE A 16 3.04 16.34 -14.73
CA ILE A 16 3.52 15.11 -14.09
C ILE A 16 2.66 14.83 -12.85
N ALA A 17 1.97 13.70 -12.85
CA ALA A 17 1.25 13.17 -11.70
C ALA A 17 2.18 12.27 -10.86
N CYS A 18 2.03 12.34 -9.53
CA CYS A 18 2.74 11.46 -8.60
C CYS A 18 1.78 10.99 -7.51
N GLY A 19 1.77 9.68 -7.23
CA GLY A 19 0.91 9.07 -6.23
C GLY A 19 1.69 8.09 -5.37
N GLN A 20 1.14 7.74 -4.21
CA GLN A 20 1.68 6.72 -3.30
C GLN A 20 0.60 5.67 -3.03
N ILE A 21 1.00 4.41 -3.11
CA ILE A 21 0.21 3.28 -2.63
C ILE A 21 0.92 2.63 -1.46
N ASP A 22 0.22 2.52 -0.34
CA ASP A 22 0.68 1.84 0.86
C ASP A 22 -0.01 0.47 0.93
N ILE A 23 0.76 -0.61 1.02
CA ILE A 23 0.29 -1.98 0.91
C ILE A 23 0.49 -2.72 2.24
N GLY A 24 -0.58 -3.24 2.85
CA GLY A 24 -0.55 -3.93 4.13
C GLY A 24 -0.85 -5.43 4.02
N ASN A 25 0.16 -6.28 4.23
CA ASN A 25 0.04 -7.74 4.26
C ASN A 25 -0.52 -8.39 2.99
N THR A 26 0.15 -8.17 1.86
CA THR A 26 -0.12 -8.92 0.64
C THR A 26 0.68 -10.21 0.59
N ALA A 27 0.07 -11.32 0.17
CA ALA A 27 0.75 -12.59 -0.03
C ALA A 27 1.63 -12.54 -1.30
N THR A 28 2.94 -12.58 -1.11
CA THR A 28 3.95 -12.69 -2.17
C THR A 28 5.06 -13.65 -1.73
N ASP A 29 5.95 -14.04 -2.64
CA ASP A 29 7.15 -14.82 -2.26
C ASP A 29 8.00 -14.08 -1.22
N MET A 30 8.02 -12.74 -1.24
CA MET A 30 8.73 -11.91 -0.27
C MET A 30 8.13 -11.95 1.14
N THR A 31 6.81 -12.16 1.26
CA THR A 31 6.11 -12.27 2.55
C THR A 31 5.97 -13.72 3.02
N SER A 32 6.52 -14.69 2.29
CA SER A 32 6.47 -16.11 2.65
C SER A 32 7.05 -16.40 4.05
N ALA A 33 8.09 -15.65 4.46
CA ALA A 33 8.67 -15.72 5.80
C ALA A 33 7.74 -15.15 6.90
N MET A 34 6.82 -14.25 6.55
CA MET A 34 5.83 -13.68 7.49
C MET A 34 4.70 -14.66 7.80
N ASN A 35 4.52 -15.71 6.99
CA ASN A 35 3.56 -16.79 7.28
C ASN A 35 3.95 -17.62 8.52
N ALA A 36 5.22 -17.58 8.95
CA ALA A 36 5.66 -18.17 10.21
C ALA A 36 5.20 -17.36 11.44
N GLY A 37 4.64 -16.17 11.20
CA GLY A 37 4.14 -15.24 12.21
C GLY A 37 5.05 -14.03 12.39
N SER A 38 4.44 -12.91 12.81
CA SER A 38 5.09 -11.65 13.15
C SER A 38 4.81 -11.30 14.61
N LEU A 39 5.71 -10.53 15.21
CA LEU A 39 5.56 -10.04 16.58
C LEU A 39 4.40 -9.04 16.66
N GLN A 40 3.39 -9.38 17.44
CA GLN A 40 2.22 -8.56 17.69
C GLN A 40 2.48 -7.57 18.83
N ALA A 41 1.61 -6.56 18.97
CA ALA A 41 1.69 -5.56 20.05
C ALA A 41 1.69 -6.17 21.46
N ASN A 42 1.03 -7.32 21.63
CA ASN A 42 0.99 -8.08 22.89
C ASN A 42 2.26 -8.94 23.15
N GLY A 43 3.28 -8.86 22.29
CA GLY A 43 4.54 -9.58 22.42
C GLY A 43 4.52 -11.03 21.93
N THR A 44 3.40 -11.53 21.39
CA THR A 44 3.30 -12.89 20.85
C THR A 44 3.61 -12.93 19.36
N ILE A 45 4.13 -14.06 18.86
CA ILE A 45 4.31 -14.30 17.42
C ILE A 45 3.06 -14.98 16.90
N MET A 46 2.39 -14.36 15.93
CA MET A 46 1.18 -14.89 15.32
C MET A 46 1.18 -14.66 13.80
N PRO A 47 0.65 -15.60 13.01
CA PRO A 47 0.36 -15.35 11.59
C PRO A 47 -0.60 -14.17 11.44
N GLU A 48 -0.25 -13.22 10.57
CA GLU A 48 -1.15 -12.12 10.23
C GLU A 48 -2.01 -12.45 9.00
N PRO A 49 -3.26 -11.97 8.94
CA PRO A 49 -4.09 -12.11 7.75
C PRO A 49 -3.40 -11.49 6.53
N THR A 50 -3.51 -12.17 5.39
CA THR A 50 -3.00 -11.70 4.10
C THR A 50 -4.10 -11.64 3.05
N PHE A 51 -3.81 -10.99 1.92
CA PHE A 51 -4.67 -10.99 0.74
C PHE A 51 -3.85 -11.22 -0.54
N ASP A 52 -4.54 -11.58 -1.64
CA ASP A 52 -3.91 -11.83 -2.94
C ASP A 52 -3.27 -10.57 -3.54
N VAL A 53 -2.03 -10.68 -4.03
CA VAL A 53 -1.32 -9.61 -4.73
C VAL A 53 -2.03 -9.11 -5.98
N GLY A 54 -2.90 -9.92 -6.60
CA GLY A 54 -3.75 -9.48 -7.71
C GLY A 54 -4.49 -8.17 -7.42
N HIS A 55 -4.97 -7.97 -6.19
CA HIS A 55 -5.66 -6.73 -5.82
C HIS A 55 -4.75 -5.49 -5.78
N VAL A 56 -3.45 -5.67 -5.49
CA VAL A 56 -2.46 -4.59 -5.62
C VAL A 56 -2.23 -4.25 -7.09
N VAL A 57 -2.18 -5.26 -7.96
CA VAL A 57 -2.02 -5.08 -9.41
C VAL A 57 -3.20 -4.30 -9.97
N ASP A 58 -4.44 -4.66 -9.60
CA ASP A 58 -5.65 -3.96 -10.03
C ASP A 58 -5.64 -2.48 -9.59
N ALA A 59 -5.22 -2.22 -8.35
CA ALA A 59 -5.08 -0.87 -7.81
C ALA A 59 -4.03 -0.04 -8.59
N LEU A 60 -2.86 -0.63 -8.88
CA LEU A 60 -1.82 0.02 -9.68
C LEU A 60 -2.29 0.31 -11.11
N LEU A 61 -2.98 -0.64 -11.74
CA LEU A 61 -3.54 -0.47 -13.07
C LEU A 61 -4.58 0.66 -13.11
N TYR A 62 -5.44 0.75 -12.09
CA TYR A 62 -6.36 1.88 -11.94
C TYR A 62 -5.61 3.21 -11.84
N MET A 63 -4.61 3.30 -10.95
CA MET A 63 -3.82 4.54 -10.77
C MET A 63 -3.10 4.96 -12.06
N ALA A 64 -2.48 4.00 -12.76
CA ALA A 64 -1.73 4.25 -13.98
C ALA A 64 -2.63 4.51 -15.21
N GLY A 65 -3.87 4.02 -15.20
CA GLY A 65 -4.84 4.19 -16.27
C GLY A 65 -5.55 5.54 -16.28
N LEU A 66 -5.38 6.38 -15.25
CA LEU A 66 -5.98 7.71 -15.19
C LEU A 66 -5.33 8.67 -16.19
N PRO A 67 -6.10 9.60 -16.79
CA PRO A 67 -5.51 10.69 -17.56
C PRO A 67 -4.71 11.61 -16.63
N LEU A 68 -3.69 12.31 -17.15
CA LEU A 68 -2.82 13.21 -16.37
C LEU A 68 -3.56 14.37 -15.67
N SER A 69 -4.81 14.64 -16.05
CA SER A 69 -5.71 15.58 -15.36
C SER A 69 -6.28 15.04 -14.04
N ALA A 70 -6.10 13.76 -13.73
CA ALA A 70 -6.55 13.10 -12.52
C ALA A 70 -5.39 12.34 -11.86
N ASN A 71 -5.35 12.30 -10.53
CA ASN A 71 -4.27 11.67 -9.79
C ASN A 71 -4.78 11.06 -8.48
N VAL A 72 -4.36 9.83 -8.18
CA VAL A 72 -4.52 9.23 -6.86
C VAL A 72 -3.30 9.59 -6.02
N GLN A 73 -3.44 10.61 -5.18
CA GLN A 73 -2.32 11.08 -4.35
C GLN A 73 -1.89 10.05 -3.30
N PHE A 74 -2.87 9.41 -2.65
CA PHE A 74 -2.63 8.40 -1.62
C PHE A 74 -3.70 7.32 -1.72
N MET A 75 -3.28 6.07 -1.68
CA MET A 75 -4.14 4.89 -1.59
C MET A 75 -3.55 3.93 -0.56
N THR A 76 -4.40 3.28 0.22
CA THR A 76 -3.99 2.18 1.08
C THR A 76 -4.79 0.94 0.72
N VAL A 77 -4.11 -0.17 0.46
CA VAL A 77 -4.72 -1.48 0.22
C VAL A 77 -4.13 -2.44 1.24
N MET A 78 -4.97 -3.08 2.04
CA MET A 78 -4.50 -3.91 3.14
C MET A 78 -5.44 -5.09 3.40
N ALA A 79 -4.91 -6.16 4.02
CA ALA A 79 -5.71 -7.25 4.51
C ALA A 79 -6.73 -6.71 5.54
N THR A 80 -8.02 -6.97 5.31
CA THR A 80 -9.12 -6.36 6.08
C THR A 80 -9.02 -6.60 7.59
N ASN A 81 -8.51 -7.76 7.99
CA ASN A 81 -8.41 -8.17 9.39
C ASN A 81 -7.00 -7.94 9.98
N MET A 82 -6.11 -7.27 9.26
CA MET A 82 -4.78 -6.93 9.78
C MET A 82 -4.93 -5.95 10.97
N PRO A 83 -4.24 -6.18 12.10
CA PRO A 83 -4.34 -5.34 13.31
C PRO A 83 -3.54 -4.04 13.19
N TYR A 84 -3.73 -3.29 12.09
CA TYR A 84 -3.02 -2.04 11.80
C TYR A 84 -3.87 -0.80 12.12
N ILE A 85 -5.16 -0.80 11.72
CA ILE A 85 -6.10 0.28 12.06
C ILE A 85 -6.88 -0.13 13.32
N GLY A 86 -6.31 0.14 14.48
CA GLY A 86 -6.88 -0.17 15.79
C GLY A 86 -6.16 0.55 16.92
N ARG A 87 -6.64 0.40 18.15
CA ARG A 87 -5.85 0.73 19.34
C ARG A 87 -5.04 -0.51 19.69
N GLY A 88 -3.72 -0.39 19.69
CA GLY A 88 -2.78 -1.47 20.04
C GLY A 88 -2.94 -1.97 21.46
#